data_AF-A0A0V0T6Y2-F1
#
_entry.id   AF-A0A0V0T6Y2-F1
#
_cell.length_a   1.000
_cell.length_b   1.000
_cell.length_c   1.000
_cell.angle_alpha   90.00
_cell.angle_beta   90.00
_cell.angle_gamma   90.00
#
_symmetry.space_group_name_H-M   'P 1'
#
loop_
_entity.id
_entity.type
_entity.pdbx_description
1 polymer ?
#
loop_
_entity_poly.entity_id
_entity_poly.type
_entity_poly.pdbx_seq_one_letter_code
_entity_poly.pdbx_strand_id
1 'polypeptide(L)'
;MDLMAFMLSVSDSLIKLEKTYVTRKRGRPQAERTAEEEAGPSRPVRRTRQAEDITRTDQTGHWPEMMATKKRCRVCQRTCQLRCMKCDTHLCIATGRNCFFSCHQ
;
A
#
# COMPACT_ATOMS: atom_id res chain seq x y z
N MET A 1 2.38 37.74 1.48
CA MET A 1 1.95 36.98 0.28
C MET A 1 0.44 37.10 0.21
N ASP A 2 -0.10 37.61 -0.90
CA ASP A 2 -1.54 37.64 -1.13
C ASP A 2 -2.05 36.22 -1.46
N LEU A 3 -3.32 35.93 -1.15
CA LEU A 3 -3.95 34.63 -1.36
C LEU A 3 -3.88 34.22 -2.84
N MET A 4 -4.06 35.18 -3.75
CA MET A 4 -3.96 34.93 -5.19
C MET A 4 -2.54 34.58 -5.61
N ALA A 5 -1.53 35.25 -5.06
CA ALA A 5 -0.13 34.93 -5.33
C ALA A 5 0.24 33.52 -4.82
N PHE A 6 -0.31 33.11 -3.67
CA PHE A 6 -0.13 31.76 -3.15
C PHE A 6 -0.79 30.71 -4.05
N MET A 7 -2.04 30.94 -4.47
CA MET A 7 -2.77 30.02 -5.36
C MET A 7 -2.06 29.86 -6.72
N LEU A 8 -1.54 30.94 -7.29
CA LEU A 8 -0.74 30.92 -8.53
C LEU A 8 0.56 30.12 -8.35
N SER A 9 1.25 30.29 -7.23
CA SER A 9 2.48 29.55 -6.93
C SER A 9 2.25 28.03 -6.80
N VAL A 10 1.15 27.63 -6.15
CA VAL A 10 0.78 26.22 -6.02
C VAL A 10 0.41 25.61 -7.37
N SER A 11 -0.39 26.32 -8.17
CA SER A 11 -0.81 25.83 -9.50
C SER A 11 0.36 25.69 -10.48
N ASP A 12 1.29 26.66 -10.51
CA ASP A 12 2.52 26.57 -11.31
C ASP A 12 3.38 25.34 -10.94
N SER A 13 3.45 25.04 -9.64
CA SER A 13 4.24 23.90 -9.14
C SER A 13 3.64 22.56 -9.58
N LEU A 14 2.31 22.45 -9.58
CA LEU A 14 1.60 21.23 -10.01
C LEU A 14 1.68 21.01 -11.53
N ILE A 15 1.52 22.07 -12.33
CA ILE A 15 1.61 21.99 -13.80
C ILE A 15 3.02 21.57 -14.24
N LYS A 16 4.06 22.09 -13.58
CA LYS A 16 5.46 21.70 -13.85
C LYS A 16 5.71 20.22 -13.52
N LEU A 17 5.09 19.70 -12.47
CA LEU A 17 5.19 18.29 -12.08
C LEU A 17 4.47 17.38 -13.10
N GLU A 18 3.29 17.76 -13.57
CA GLU A 18 2.49 16.98 -14.51
C GLU A 18 3.20 16.77 -15.87
N LYS A 19 3.94 17.79 -16.35
CA LYS A 19 4.77 17.69 -17.57
C LYS A 19 5.85 16.60 -17.50
N THR A 20 6.27 16.20 -16.30
CA THR A 20 7.21 15.09 -16.09
C THR A 20 6.52 13.73 -15.95
N TYR A 21 5.23 13.71 -15.59
CA TYR A 21 4.45 12.49 -15.39
C TYR A 21 3.87 11.91 -16.70
N VAL A 22 3.54 12.76 -17.68
CA VAL A 22 2.97 12.36 -18.98
C VAL A 22 3.91 11.47 -19.84
N THR A 23 5.22 11.47 -19.57
CA THR A 23 6.19 10.65 -20.33
C THR A 23 6.23 9.18 -19.92
N ARG A 24 5.66 8.80 -18.77
CA ARG A 24 5.51 7.39 -18.41
C ARG A 24 4.21 6.85 -18.99
N LYS A 25 4.26 6.43 -20.26
CA LYS A 25 3.20 5.58 -20.84
C LYS A 25 2.99 4.38 -19.92
N ARG A 26 1.89 4.35 -19.17
CA ARG A 26 1.38 3.13 -18.52
C ARG A 26 1.07 2.13 -19.65
N GLY A 27 1.69 0.96 -19.58
CA GLY A 27 1.81 0.07 -20.75
C GLY A 27 0.50 -0.48 -21.32
N ARG A 28 0.54 -0.72 -22.63
CA ARG A 28 0.18 -1.98 -23.31
C ARG A 28 0.96 -1.99 -24.64
N PRO A 29 1.84 -2.97 -24.93
CA PRO A 29 2.37 -3.12 -26.28
C PRO A 29 1.21 -3.50 -27.20
N GLN A 30 0.96 -2.70 -28.25
CA GLN A 30 0.14 -3.15 -29.36
C GLN A 30 0.95 -4.18 -30.14
N ALA A 31 0.72 -5.46 -29.84
CA ALA A 31 1.00 -6.53 -30.77
C ALA A 31 -0.34 -6.99 -31.33
N GLU A 32 -0.54 -6.72 -32.61
CA GLU A 32 -1.58 -7.31 -33.44
C GLU A 32 -1.49 -8.83 -33.30
N ARG A 33 -2.51 -9.46 -32.71
CA ARG A 33 -2.69 -10.92 -32.79
C ARG A 33 -4.17 -11.22 -32.90
N THR A 34 -4.54 -11.60 -34.10
CA THR A 34 -5.77 -12.27 -34.53
C THR A 34 -6.05 -13.51 -33.67
N ALA A 35 -7.35 -13.73 -33.41
CA ALA A 35 -8.08 -14.97 -33.12
C ALA A 35 -7.47 -16.07 -32.21
N GLU A 36 -8.30 -16.44 -31.22
CA GLU A 36 -8.52 -17.77 -30.63
C GLU A 36 -7.37 -18.51 -29.92
N GLU A 37 -7.44 -18.61 -28.59
CA GLU A 37 -7.29 -19.90 -27.89
C GLU A 37 -7.84 -19.82 -26.45
N GLU A 38 -8.75 -20.75 -26.15
CA GLU A 38 -9.34 -21.03 -24.83
C GLU A 38 -8.26 -21.50 -23.83
N ALA A 39 -8.18 -20.89 -22.63
CA ALA A 39 -7.36 -21.44 -21.54
C ALA A 39 -7.80 -20.96 -20.15
N GLY A 40 -8.68 -21.76 -19.50
CA GLY A 40 -8.74 -22.07 -18.05
C GLY A 40 -8.85 -20.95 -16.99
N PRO A 41 -9.48 -21.21 -15.82
CA PRO A 41 -9.57 -20.22 -14.76
C PRO A 41 -8.20 -20.01 -14.09
N SER A 42 -7.60 -18.85 -14.38
CA SER A 42 -6.37 -18.37 -13.76
C SER A 42 -6.51 -18.34 -12.24
N ARG A 43 -5.67 -19.11 -11.52
CA ARG A 43 -5.54 -18.99 -10.06
C ARG A 43 -5.16 -17.56 -9.70
N PRO A 44 -5.83 -16.91 -8.73
CA PRO A 44 -5.47 -15.55 -8.35
C PRO A 44 -4.07 -15.57 -7.72
N VAL A 45 -3.09 -15.02 -8.44
CA VAL A 45 -1.77 -14.69 -7.92
C VAL A 45 -1.99 -13.85 -6.67
N ARG A 46 -1.69 -14.42 -5.50
CA ARG A 46 -1.77 -13.72 -4.22
C ARG A 46 -0.71 -12.63 -4.24
N ARG A 47 -1.08 -11.43 -4.69
CA ARG A 47 -0.26 -10.25 -4.51
C ARG A 47 -0.12 -10.06 -3.00
N THR A 48 1.02 -10.48 -2.45
CA THR A 48 1.47 -10.00 -1.15
C THR A 48 1.65 -8.50 -1.35
N ARG A 49 0.61 -7.71 -1.04
CA ARG A 49 0.74 -6.26 -0.93
C ARG A 49 1.77 -6.07 0.17
N GLN A 50 3.02 -5.82 -0.20
CA GLN A 50 3.99 -5.33 0.76
C GLN A 50 3.37 -4.03 1.28
N ALA A 51 3.25 -3.91 2.60
CA ALA A 51 2.85 -2.65 3.20
C ALA A 51 3.82 -1.59 2.68
N GLU A 52 3.31 -0.69 1.85
CA GLU A 52 4.05 0.39 1.23
C GLU A 52 4.67 1.20 2.37
N ASP A 53 5.98 1.48 2.32
CA ASP A 53 6.71 2.20 3.38
C ASP A 53 6.07 3.56 3.70
N ILE A 54 5.35 4.12 2.73
CA ILE A 54 4.54 5.35 2.83
C ILE A 54 3.45 5.23 3.91
N THR A 55 2.86 4.05 4.10
CA THR A 55 1.79 3.82 5.10
C THR A 55 2.31 3.70 6.54
N ARG A 56 3.64 3.55 6.74
CA ARG A 56 4.25 3.36 8.06
C ARG A 56 4.41 4.68 8.83
N THR A 57 4.65 5.78 8.13
CA THR A 57 4.97 7.10 8.73
C THR A 57 3.76 8.06 8.77
N ASP A 58 2.60 7.57 8.39
CA ASP A 58 1.42 8.40 8.21
C ASP A 58 0.69 8.55 9.55
N GLN A 59 0.48 9.80 9.98
CA GLN A 59 -0.13 10.17 11.27
C GLN A 59 -1.59 9.72 11.40
N THR A 60 -2.19 9.11 10.37
CA THR A 60 -3.49 8.44 10.49
C THR A 60 -3.38 7.13 11.27
N GLY A 61 -4.27 7.00 12.27
CA GLY A 61 -4.26 5.92 13.27
C GLY A 61 -4.23 4.51 12.68
N HIS A 62 -3.26 3.72 13.16
CA HIS A 62 -3.21 2.28 12.95
C HIS A 62 -4.09 1.59 13.99
N TRP A 63 -5.13 0.88 13.55
CA TRP A 63 -6.04 0.15 14.44
C TRP A 63 -5.82 -1.36 14.36
N PRO A 64 -5.71 -2.06 15.52
CA PRO A 64 -5.66 -3.50 15.55
C PRO A 64 -7.06 -4.11 15.42
N GLU A 65 -7.19 -5.13 14.59
CA GLU A 65 -8.40 -5.93 14.39
C GLU A 65 -8.13 -7.40 14.74
N MET A 66 -9.07 -8.04 15.42
CA MET A 66 -9.01 -9.46 15.75
C MET A 66 -9.50 -10.31 14.57
N MET A 67 -8.63 -11.16 14.05
CA MET A 67 -8.93 -12.06 12.95
C MET A 67 -9.33 -13.44 13.47
N ALA A 68 -10.31 -14.08 12.81
CA ALA A 68 -10.66 -15.48 13.10
C ALA A 68 -9.48 -16.43 12.81
N THR A 69 -8.65 -16.11 11.82
CA THR A 69 -7.51 -16.95 11.41
C THR A 69 -6.21 -16.52 12.09
N LYS A 70 -5.41 -17.51 12.51
CA LYS A 70 -4.07 -17.30 13.05
C LYS A 70 -3.05 -17.19 11.91
N LYS A 71 -2.19 -16.17 11.94
CA LYS A 71 -1.04 -16.04 11.04
C LYS A 71 0.23 -15.68 11.81
N ARG A 72 1.39 -15.75 11.15
CA ARG A 72 2.67 -15.37 11.76
C ARG A 72 2.81 -13.86 11.86
N CYS A 73 3.29 -13.39 12.99
CA CYS A 73 3.66 -12.01 13.21
C CYS A 73 4.85 -11.63 12.32
N ARG A 74 4.79 -10.47 11.67
CA ARG A 74 5.89 -9.97 10.82
C ARG A 74 7.20 -9.76 11.58
N VAL A 75 7.15 -9.36 12.85
CA VAL A 75 8.33 -9.00 13.65
C VAL A 75 8.95 -10.21 14.33
N CYS A 76 8.18 -10.95 15.15
CA CYS A 76 8.71 -12.05 15.97
C CYS A 76 8.41 -13.45 15.43
N GLN A 77 7.73 -13.56 14.29
CA GLN A 77 7.35 -14.82 13.61
C GLN A 77 6.45 -15.78 14.40
N ARG A 78 6.02 -15.41 15.62
CA ARG A 78 5.04 -16.17 16.42
C ARG A 78 3.64 -16.07 15.83
N THR A 79 2.78 -17.04 16.12
CA THR A 79 1.38 -17.01 15.71
C THR A 79 0.63 -15.91 16.46
N CYS A 80 -0.20 -15.16 15.74
CA CYS A 80 -1.04 -14.09 16.25
C CYS A 80 -2.33 -13.98 15.43
N GLN A 81 -3.36 -13.42 16.03
CA GLN A 81 -4.66 -13.17 15.38
C GLN A 81 -4.89 -11.68 15.14
N LEU A 82 -3.97 -10.83 15.57
CA LEU A 82 -4.10 -9.38 15.44
C LEU A 82 -3.52 -8.93 14.10
N ARG A 83 -4.29 -8.08 13.41
CA ARG A 83 -3.93 -7.48 12.12
C ARG A 83 -4.10 -5.97 12.20
N CYS A 84 -3.18 -5.20 11.62
CA CYS A 84 -3.38 -3.78 11.39
C CYS A 84 -4.35 -3.56 10.23
N MET A 85 -5.42 -2.80 10.45
CA MET A 85 -6.43 -2.51 9.41
C MET A 85 -5.85 -1.71 8.24
N LYS A 86 -4.88 -0.82 8.51
CA LYS A 86 -4.25 0.04 7.51
C LYS A 86 -3.19 -0.70 6.69
N CYS A 87 -2.28 -1.41 7.37
CA CYS A 87 -1.12 -2.02 6.74
C CYS A 87 -1.33 -3.50 6.35
N ASP A 88 -2.49 -4.10 6.62
CA ASP A 88 -2.79 -5.52 6.37
C ASP A 88 -1.75 -6.49 6.98
N THR A 89 -1.05 -6.05 8.02
CA THR A 89 0.11 -6.76 8.58
C THR A 89 -0.26 -7.38 9.93
N HIS A 90 0.16 -8.63 10.16
CA HIS A 90 -0.13 -9.35 11.41
C HIS A 90 0.94 -9.06 12.46
N LEU A 91 0.53 -8.55 13.62
CA LEU A 91 1.42 -8.02 14.65
C LEU A 91 0.89 -8.38 16.04
N CYS A 92 1.76 -8.96 16.88
CA CYS A 92 1.41 -9.33 18.24
C CYS A 92 1.31 -8.15 19.20
N ILE A 93 0.36 -8.25 20.12
CA ILE A 93 0.32 -7.47 21.37
C ILE A 93 0.22 -8.50 22.49
N ALA A 94 1.30 -8.66 23.26
CA ALA A 94 1.38 -9.61 24.36
C ALA A 94 2.03 -8.94 25.58
N THR A 95 1.82 -9.50 26.77
CA THR A 95 2.43 -8.99 28.00
C THR A 95 3.95 -8.95 27.87
N GLY A 96 4.53 -7.75 27.93
CA GLY A 96 5.97 -7.51 27.79
C GLY A 96 6.51 -7.39 26.35
N ARG A 97 5.68 -7.54 25.29
CA ARG A 97 6.10 -7.35 23.89
C ARG A 97 4.96 -6.78 23.04
N ASN A 98 5.17 -5.57 22.51
CA ASN A 98 4.21 -4.92 21.63
C ASN A 98 4.78 -4.77 20.20
N CYS A 99 4.65 -5.82 19.40
CA CYS A 99 5.09 -5.87 18.02
C CYS A 99 4.32 -4.88 17.14
N PHE A 100 3.07 -4.55 17.54
CA PHE A 100 2.24 -3.57 16.86
C PHE A 100 2.83 -2.16 16.99
N PHE A 101 3.22 -1.77 18.20
CA PHE A 101 3.86 -0.48 18.45
C PHE A 101 5.22 -0.39 17.74
N SER A 102 6.07 -1.41 17.87
CA SER A 102 7.41 -1.41 17.24
C SER A 102 7.39 -1.31 15.71
N CYS A 103 6.30 -1.71 15.06
CA CYS A 103 6.18 -1.67 13.60
C CYS A 103 5.65 -0.32 13.06
N HIS A 104 4.98 0.48 13.89
CA HIS A 104 4.28 1.71 13.50
C HIS A 104 4.78 2.95 14.24
N GLN A 105 5.94 2.85 14.90
CA GLN A 105 6.64 4.00 15.47
C GLN A 105 7.34 4.82 14.38
#